data_AF-M0LIF5-F1
#
_entry.id   AF-M0LIF5-F1
#
_cell.length_a   1.000
_cell.length_b   1.000
_cell.length_c   1.000
_cell.angle_alpha   90.00
_cell.angle_beta   90.00
_cell.angle_gamma   90.00
#
_symmetry.space_group_name_H-M   'P 1'
#
loop_
_entity.id
_entity.type
_entity.pdbx_description
1 polymer ?
#
loop_
_entity_poly.entity_id
_entity_poly.type
_entity_poly.pdbx_seq_one_letter_code
_entity_poly.pdbx_strand_id
1 'polypeptide(L)'
;MERLEPIAERIRSRPVLAVFGVLAALPTVLVVVSFRQPVALPNGVLPAFEFLFRLLVYAPVVFLRTVLLEPIGLGILFAVPGLEQAAVVATLLGFYYVVSHLLVRLGRVLMEQLSEPGLEGR
;
A
#
# COMPACT_ATOMS: atom_id res chain seq x y z
N MET A 1 14.38 -10.55 24.27
CA MET A 1 13.23 -10.76 23.37
C MET A 1 11.98 -9.95 23.77
N GLU A 2 11.97 -9.25 24.91
CA GLU A 2 10.80 -8.52 25.48
C GLU A 2 10.41 -7.18 24.80
N ARG A 3 11.17 -6.67 23.82
CA ARG A 3 10.88 -5.35 23.21
C ARG A 3 9.93 -5.39 22.01
N LEU A 4 9.65 -6.57 21.46
CA LEU A 4 8.80 -6.73 20.27
C LEU A 4 7.34 -7.04 20.61
N GLU A 5 7.05 -7.60 21.78
CA GLU A 5 5.70 -7.82 22.30
C GLU A 5 4.80 -6.59 22.24
N PRO A 6 5.22 -5.40 22.72
CA PRO A 6 4.34 -4.23 22.68
C PRO A 6 4.05 -3.76 21.25
N ILE A 7 4.92 -4.06 20.27
CA ILE A 7 4.71 -3.72 18.87
C ILE A 7 3.78 -4.72 18.21
N ALA A 8 3.98 -6.02 18.48
CA ALA A 8 3.12 -7.09 17.97
C ALA A 8 1.67 -6.94 18.48
N GLU A 9 1.48 -6.62 19.77
CA GLU A 9 0.16 -6.35 20.38
C GLU A 9 -0.53 -5.15 19.70
N ARG A 10 0.25 -4.10 19.36
CA ARG A 10 -0.23 -2.89 18.70
C ARG A 10 -0.62 -3.12 17.24
N ILE A 11 0.12 -3.99 16.54
CA ILE A 11 -0.21 -4.42 15.17
C ILE A 11 -1.50 -5.24 15.18
N ARG A 12 -1.65 -6.14 16.16
CA ARG A 12 -2.83 -7.00 16.30
C ARG A 12 -4.11 -6.21 16.60
N SER A 13 -4.00 -5.16 17.42
CA SER A 13 -5.13 -4.29 17.75
C SER A 13 -5.52 -3.32 16.62
N ARG A 14 -4.63 -3.05 15.65
CA ARG A 14 -4.88 -2.12 14.54
C ARG A 14 -4.39 -2.68 13.18
N PRO A 15 -4.96 -3.80 12.71
CA PRO A 15 -4.46 -4.51 11.54
C PRO A 15 -4.52 -3.67 10.25
N VAL A 16 -5.55 -2.83 10.09
CA VAL A 16 -5.68 -1.94 8.92
C VAL A 16 -4.54 -0.93 8.88
N LEU A 17 -4.20 -0.33 10.02
CA LEU A 17 -3.13 0.66 10.10
C LEU A 17 -1.74 0.04 9.92
N ALA A 18 -1.57 -1.23 10.33
CA ALA A 18 -0.33 -1.96 10.08
C ALA A 18 -0.13 -2.23 8.58
N VAL A 19 -1.16 -2.75 7.89
CA VAL A 19 -1.11 -3.01 6.44
C VAL A 19 -0.92 -1.69 5.67
N PHE A 20 -1.66 -0.65 6.06
CA PHE A 20 -1.52 0.69 5.49
C PHE A 20 -0.10 1.23 5.66
N GLY A 21 0.47 1.10 6.86
CA GLY A 21 1.83 1.52 7.15
C GLY A 21 2.86 0.82 6.27
N VAL A 22 2.69 -0.49 6.02
CA VAL A 22 3.56 -1.24 5.11
C VAL A 22 3.42 -0.75 3.67
N LEU A 23 2.19 -0.60 3.16
CA LEU A 23 1.94 -0.14 1.80
C LEU A 23 2.43 1.29 1.55
N ALA A 24 2.37 2.17 2.55
CA ALA A 24 2.86 3.54 2.46
C ALA A 24 4.38 3.66 2.68
N ALA A 25 4.96 2.85 3.57
CA ALA A 25 6.38 2.88 3.87
C ALA A 25 7.21 2.25 2.76
N LEU A 26 6.72 1.18 2.11
CA LEU A 26 7.50 0.45 1.11
C LEU A 26 7.96 1.37 -0.05
N PRO A 27 7.10 2.15 -0.73
CA PRO A 27 7.54 3.07 -1.78
C PRO A 27 8.52 4.14 -1.27
N THR A 28 8.30 4.63 -0.05
CA THR A 28 9.16 5.65 0.57
C THR A 28 10.56 5.11 0.83
N VAL A 29 10.65 3.89 1.37
CA VAL A 29 11.93 3.20 1.61
C VAL A 29 12.62 2.89 0.29
N LEU A 30 11.88 2.42 -0.74
CA LEU A 30 12.43 2.17 -2.07
C LEU A 30 13.10 3.44 -2.63
N VAL A 31 12.40 4.58 -2.60
CA VAL A 31 12.93 5.88 -3.04
C VAL A 31 14.18 6.27 -2.26
N VAL A 32 14.12 6.26 -0.92
CA VAL A 32 15.25 6.67 -0.08
C VAL A 32 16.47 5.78 -0.30
N VAL A 33 16.29 4.46 -0.42
CA VAL A 33 17.39 3.51 -0.69
C VAL A 33 18.00 3.76 -2.07
N SER A 34 17.16 3.97 -3.11
CA SER A 34 17.64 4.26 -4.47
C SER A 34 18.45 5.55 -4.58
N PHE A 35 18.13 6.59 -3.79
CA PHE A 35 18.86 7.87 -3.82
C PHE A 35 20.05 7.95 -2.87
N ARG A 36 20.07 7.19 -1.77
CA ARG A 36 21.11 7.32 -0.72
C ARG A 36 22.23 6.28 -0.80
N GLN A 37 22.11 5.25 -1.63
CA GLN A 37 23.19 4.28 -1.80
C GLN A 37 23.86 4.46 -3.16
N PRO A 38 25.11 4.97 -3.22
CA PRO A 38 25.97 4.85 -4.41
C PRO A 38 26.50 3.41 -4.58
N VAL A 39 25.76 2.42 -4.09
CA VAL A 39 26.11 1.01 -4.18
C VAL A 39 25.52 0.50 -5.48
N ALA A 40 26.36 -0.09 -6.33
CA ALA A 40 25.90 -0.76 -7.54
C ALA A 40 24.91 -1.85 -7.14
N LEU A 41 23.62 -1.55 -7.25
CA LEU A 41 22.56 -2.51 -7.04
C LEU A 41 22.73 -3.63 -8.07
N PRO A 42 22.66 -4.91 -7.68
CA PRO A 42 22.74 -6.02 -8.63
C PRO A 42 21.75 -5.80 -9.78
N ASN A 43 22.11 -6.18 -11.01
CA ASN A 43 21.34 -5.87 -12.22
C ASN A 43 19.86 -6.33 -12.18
N GLY A 44 19.50 -7.30 -11.33
CA GLY A 44 18.11 -7.74 -11.13
C GLY A 44 17.31 -6.96 -10.08
N VAL A 45 17.98 -6.18 -9.22
CA VAL A 45 17.34 -5.42 -8.14
C VAL A 45 16.68 -4.16 -8.67
N LEU A 46 17.34 -3.42 -9.56
CA LEU A 46 16.77 -2.20 -10.15
C LEU A 46 15.45 -2.46 -10.91
N PRO A 47 15.33 -3.49 -11.78
CA PRO A 47 14.07 -3.85 -12.42
C PRO A 47 12.97 -4.26 -11.44
N ALA A 48 13.31 -4.96 -10.35
CA ALA A 48 12.35 -5.34 -9.32
C ALA A 48 11.83 -4.11 -8.55
N PHE A 49 12.72 -3.18 -8.22
CA PHE A 49 12.35 -1.90 -7.60
C PHE A 49 11.47 -1.06 -8.53
N GLU A 50 11.83 -0.99 -9.81
CA GLU A 50 11.03 -0.30 -10.82
C GLU A 50 9.65 -0.94 -10.99
N PHE A 51 9.58 -2.27 -11.03
CA PHE A 51 8.32 -3.00 -11.09
C PHE A 51 7.44 -2.71 -9.86
N LEU A 52 8.01 -2.78 -8.65
CA LEU A 52 7.28 -2.46 -7.42
C LEU A 52 6.82 -1.01 -7.39
N PHE A 53 7.65 -0.07 -7.84
CA PHE A 53 7.28 1.33 -7.95
C PHE A 53 6.14 1.54 -8.96
N ARG A 54 6.23 0.90 -10.12
CA ARG A 54 5.17 0.93 -11.14
C ARG A 54 3.87 0.35 -10.60
N LEU A 55 3.93 -0.77 -9.89
CA LEU A 55 2.76 -1.47 -9.37
C LEU A 55 2.10 -0.72 -8.20
N LEU A 56 2.89 -0.17 -7.28
CA LEU A 56 2.38 0.44 -6.05
C LEU A 56 2.06 1.93 -6.24
N VAL A 57 2.84 2.65 -7.03
CA VAL A 57 2.71 4.11 -7.18
C VAL A 57 2.07 4.45 -8.51
N TYR A 58 2.68 4.05 -9.62
CA TYR A 58 2.27 4.52 -10.95
C TYR A 58 0.89 3.99 -11.36
N ALA A 59 0.67 2.68 -11.30
CA ALA A 59 -0.58 2.06 -11.75
C ALA A 59 -1.79 2.55 -10.94
N PRO A 60 -1.75 2.65 -9.60
CA PRO A 60 -2.86 3.22 -8.84
C PRO A 60 -3.11 4.69 -9.16
N VAL A 61 -2.07 5.51 -9.32
CA VAL A 61 -2.23 6.93 -9.69
C VAL A 61 -2.89 7.05 -11.06
N VAL A 62 -2.42 6.31 -12.05
CA VAL A 62 -2.99 6.31 -13.40
C VAL A 62 -4.43 5.82 -13.36
N PHE A 63 -4.72 4.73 -12.66
CA PHE A 63 -6.07 4.20 -12.51
C PHE A 63 -7.00 5.22 -11.86
N LEU A 64 -6.61 5.80 -10.73
CA LEU A 64 -7.46 6.76 -9.99
C LEU A 64 -7.67 8.04 -10.82
N ARG A 65 -6.63 8.53 -11.49
CA ARG A 65 -6.74 9.68 -12.38
C ARG A 65 -7.74 9.40 -13.50
N THR A 66 -7.53 8.34 -14.27
CA THR A 66 -8.32 8.03 -15.47
C THR A 66 -9.74 7.59 -15.15
N VAL A 67 -9.93 6.82 -14.08
CA VAL A 67 -11.23 6.22 -13.75
C VAL A 67 -12.06 7.10 -12.81
N LEU A 68 -11.44 7.83 -11.88
CA LEU A 68 -12.20 8.61 -10.89
C LEU A 68 -12.16 10.12 -11.14
N LEU A 69 -11.03 10.68 -11.56
CA LEU A 69 -10.83 12.13 -11.55
C LEU A 69 -11.09 12.79 -12.91
N GLU A 70 -10.67 12.16 -14.00
CA GLU A 70 -10.94 12.64 -15.36
C GLU A 70 -12.45 12.72 -15.68
N PRO A 71 -13.31 11.73 -15.33
CA PRO A 71 -14.74 11.79 -15.62
C PRO A 71 -15.49 12.95 -14.94
N ILE A 72 -14.97 13.44 -13.80
CA ILE A 72 -15.55 14.54 -13.02
C ILE A 72 -14.85 15.88 -13.27
N GLY A 73 -13.98 15.96 -14.29
CA GLY A 73 -13.27 17.18 -14.66
C GLY A 73 -12.18 17.62 -13.68
N LEU A 74 -11.86 16.81 -12.66
CA LEU A 74 -10.81 17.09 -11.68
C LEU A 74 -9.40 16.77 -12.19
N GLY A 75 -9.27 16.30 -13.43
CA GLY A 75 -7.99 16.17 -14.12
C GLY A 75 -7.20 17.49 -14.17
N ILE A 76 -7.87 18.64 -14.08
CA ILE A 76 -7.23 19.97 -14.02
C ILE A 76 -6.36 20.16 -12.78
N LEU A 77 -6.61 19.43 -11.69
CA LEU A 77 -5.83 19.50 -10.46
C LEU A 77 -4.39 18.98 -10.68
N PHE A 78 -4.18 18.19 -11.74
CA PHE A 78 -2.88 17.67 -12.15
C PHE A 78 -2.15 18.58 -13.15
N ALA A 79 -2.76 19.69 -13.58
CA ALA A 79 -2.15 20.65 -14.49
C ALA A 79 -1.28 21.70 -13.76
N VAL A 80 -1.42 21.81 -12.43
CA VAL A 80 -0.71 22.79 -11.60
C VAL A 80 0.46 22.12 -10.86
N PRO A 81 1.72 22.52 -11.13
CA PRO A 81 2.88 21.99 -10.43
C PRO A 81 2.73 22.19 -8.91
N GLY A 82 2.94 21.13 -8.13
CA GLY A 82 2.78 21.12 -6.67
C GLY A 82 1.40 20.68 -6.19
N LEU A 83 0.32 21.18 -6.81
CA LEU A 83 -1.04 20.70 -6.52
C LEU A 83 -1.24 19.26 -7.04
N GLU A 84 -0.61 18.95 -8.19
CA GLU A 84 -0.48 17.61 -8.73
C GLU A 84 0.15 16.65 -7.71
N GLN A 85 1.26 17.03 -7.08
CA GLN A 85 1.96 16.17 -6.12
C GLN A 85 1.12 15.94 -4.87
N ALA A 86 0.47 16.98 -4.34
CA ALA A 86 -0.42 16.86 -3.19
C ALA A 86 -1.64 15.97 -3.50
N ALA A 87 -2.24 16.13 -4.69
CA ALA A 87 -3.33 15.29 -5.16
C ALA A 87 -2.88 13.84 -5.32
N VAL A 88 -1.75 13.58 -5.98
CA VAL A 88 -1.16 12.23 -6.14
C VAL A 88 -0.94 11.57 -4.79
N VAL A 89 -0.32 12.28 -3.82
CA VAL A 89 -0.06 11.74 -2.49
C VAL A 89 -1.36 11.45 -1.74
N ALA A 90 -2.31 12.39 -1.72
CA ALA A 90 -3.60 12.19 -1.05
C ALA A 90 -4.39 11.02 -1.66
N THR A 91 -4.41 10.93 -2.99
CA THR A 91 -5.07 9.86 -3.74
C THR A 91 -4.42 8.50 -3.48
N LEU A 92 -3.08 8.43 -3.44
CA LEU A 92 -2.36 7.20 -3.09
C LEU A 92 -2.62 6.77 -1.63
N LEU A 93 -2.59 7.70 -0.69
CA LEU A 93 -2.86 7.40 0.72
C LEU A 93 -4.30 6.90 0.90
N GLY A 94 -5.27 7.56 0.25
CA GLY A 94 -6.66 7.11 0.24
C GLY A 94 -6.82 5.70 -0.35
N PHE A 95 -6.17 5.43 -1.48
CA PHE A 95 -6.17 4.11 -2.11
C PHE A 95 -5.57 3.02 -1.22
N TYR A 96 -4.39 3.26 -0.66
CA TYR A 96 -3.76 2.31 0.25
C TYR A 96 -4.60 2.06 1.50
N TYR A 97 -5.30 3.07 2.01
CA TYR A 97 -6.20 2.90 3.14
C TYR A 97 -7.38 1.99 2.78
N VAL A 98 -8.02 2.20 1.64
CA VAL A 98 -9.12 1.36 1.14
C VAL A 98 -8.65 -0.07 0.90
N VAL A 99 -7.51 -0.27 0.22
CA VAL A 99 -6.93 -1.60 -0.02
C VAL A 99 -6.61 -2.30 1.30
N SER A 100 -6.04 -1.58 2.28
CA SER A 100 -5.76 -2.13 3.60
C SER A 100 -7.02 -2.59 4.31
N HIS A 101 -8.11 -1.81 4.22
CA HIS A 101 -9.40 -2.18 4.79
C HIS A 101 -9.98 -3.43 4.10
N LEU A 102 -9.90 -3.50 2.77
CA LEU A 102 -10.34 -4.67 2.00
C LEU A 102 -9.55 -5.92 2.37
N LEU A 103 -8.22 -5.85 2.38
CA LEU A 103 -7.35 -6.98 2.72
C LEU A 103 -7.61 -7.50 4.13
N VAL A 104 -7.77 -6.62 5.12
CA VAL A 104 -8.09 -7.03 6.49
C VAL A 104 -9.48 -7.66 6.57
N ARG A 105 -10.47 -7.09 5.87
CA ARG A 105 -11.84 -7.64 5.85
C ARG A 105 -11.88 -9.01 5.17
N LEU A 106 -11.24 -9.14 4.01
CA LEU A 106 -11.11 -10.42 3.29
C LEU A 106 -10.36 -11.45 4.14
N GLY A 107 -9.27 -11.06 4.79
CA GLY A 107 -8.52 -11.95 5.67
C GLY A 107 -9.34 -12.45 6.86
N ARG A 108 -10.20 -11.60 7.44
CA ARG A 108 -11.15 -12.01 8.50
C ARG A 108 -12.17 -13.01 7.98
N VAL A 109 -12.81 -12.72 6.84
CA VAL A 109 -13.81 -13.63 6.23
C VAL A 109 -13.17 -14.97 5.86
N LEU A 110 -11.97 -14.97 5.29
CA LEU A 110 -11.22 -16.19 4.97
C LEU A 110 -10.85 -16.97 6.23
N MET A 111 -10.43 -16.30 7.31
CA MET A 111 -10.17 -16.97 8.58
C MET A 111 -11.45 -17.56 9.19
N GLU A 112 -12.58 -16.86 9.11
CA GLU A 112 -13.88 -17.36 9.58
C GLU A 112 -14.26 -18.65 8.82
N GLN A 113 -14.14 -18.65 7.48
CA GLN A 113 -14.42 -19.83 6.64
C GLN A 113 -13.44 -20.99 6.87
N LEU A 114 -12.17 -20.70 7.12
CA LEU A 114 -11.15 -21.71 7.43
C LEU A 114 -11.19 -22.18 8.89
N SER A 115 -11.95 -21.51 9.75
CA SER A 115 -12.21 -21.92 11.15
C SER A 115 -13.51 -22.74 11.27
N GLU A 116 -14.25 -22.91 10.17
CA GLU A 116 -15.38 -23.84 10.04
C GLU A 116 -15.03 -25.24 9.43
N PRO A 117 -13.89 -25.92 9.69
CA PRO A 117 -13.77 -27.33 9.38
C PRO A 117 -14.17 -28.15 10.61
N GLY A 118 -15.45 -28.50 10.69
CA GLY A 118 -15.93 -29.67 11.41
C GLY A 118 -15.97 -29.57 12.94
N LEU A 119 -16.97 -28.88 13.48
CA LEU A 119 -17.63 -29.41 14.68
C LEU A 119 -18.67 -30.44 14.23
N GLU A 120 -18.64 -31.58 14.94
CA GLU A 120 -19.55 -32.73 14.87
C GLU A 120 -19.22 -33.69 13.70
N GLY A 121 -18.56 -34.83 13.90
CA GLY A 121 -18.65 -35.66 15.10
C GLY A 121 -20.10 -36.07 15.36
N ARG A 122 -20.81 -36.51 14.31
CA ARG A 122 -22.04 -37.31 14.38
C ARG A 122 -22.01 -38.37 13.29
#